data_AF-A0A2A4WZQ1-F1
#
_entry.id   AF-A0A2A4WZQ1-F1
#
_cell.length_a   1.000
_cell.length_b   1.000
_cell.length_c   1.000
_cell.angle_alpha   90.00
_cell.angle_beta   90.00
_cell.angle_gamma   90.00
#
_symmetry.space_group_name_H-M   'P 1'
#
loop_
_entity.id
_entity.type
_entity.pdbx_description
1 polymer ?
#
loop_
_entity_poly.entity_id
_entity_poly.type
_entity_poly.pdbx_seq_one_letter_code
_entity_poly.pdbx_strand_id
1 'polypeptide(L)'
;MSKKFIVKGKIMNPAKPNEIVEVEVLPKSLINAEIESPLYMDALKFEISSKENLDITEMVRNFFNAQSPWFLALMINTIAKNKLEKSLRENDFSQGSKVGHWTVSNSNKTEIIFRESLGFIEHRLSFCKVDNNSNTFRTMSSVKTHNKLGSFYFFFVKRVHMKLVKFAIRNMLRE
;
A
#
# COMPACT_ATOMS: atom_id res chain seq x y z
N MET A 1 -0.19 -30.36 14.78
CA MET A 1 1.21 -30.73 14.48
C MET A 1 1.61 -30.09 13.15
N SER A 2 2.32 -28.95 13.19
CA SER A 2 2.68 -28.19 11.98
C SER A 2 4.04 -28.65 11.44
N LYS A 3 4.08 -29.07 10.18
CA LYS A 3 5.31 -29.50 9.49
C LYS A 3 6.08 -28.25 9.03
N LYS A 4 7.32 -28.12 9.51
CA LYS A 4 8.28 -27.07 9.11
C LYS A 4 8.90 -27.45 7.76
N PHE A 5 8.84 -26.55 6.78
CA PHE A 5 9.61 -26.65 5.54
C PHE A 5 10.93 -25.88 5.70
N ILE A 6 12.04 -26.52 5.34
CA ILE A 6 13.40 -25.95 5.40
C ILE A 6 13.89 -25.76 3.96
N VAL A 7 14.16 -24.51 3.57
CA VAL A 7 15.07 -24.20 2.45
C VAL A 7 15.92 -23.00 2.85
N LYS A 8 17.25 -23.17 2.81
CA LYS A 8 18.31 -22.15 3.05
C LYS A 8 18.33 -21.46 4.43
N GLY A 9 18.62 -22.23 5.48
CA GLY A 9 19.41 -21.76 6.63
C GLY A 9 18.83 -20.67 7.54
N LYS A 10 17.61 -20.18 7.30
CA LYS A 10 16.90 -19.29 8.21
C LYS A 10 15.61 -19.97 8.62
N ILE A 11 15.48 -20.31 9.91
CA ILE A 11 14.20 -20.70 10.49
C ILE A 11 13.33 -19.44 10.44
N MET A 12 12.54 -19.30 9.39
CA MET A 12 11.45 -18.34 9.39
C MET A 12 10.39 -18.88 10.34
N ASN A 13 10.32 -18.27 11.52
CA ASN A 13 9.13 -18.42 12.33
C ASN A 13 7.93 -17.97 11.48
N PRO A 14 6.78 -18.68 11.55
CA PRO A 14 5.55 -18.13 11.01
C PRO A 14 5.36 -16.75 11.66
N ALA A 15 5.16 -15.74 10.82
CA ALA A 15 4.90 -14.39 11.30
C ALA A 15 3.75 -14.46 12.30
N LYS A 16 3.90 -13.77 13.44
CA LYS A 16 2.78 -13.70 14.40
C LYS A 16 1.59 -13.02 13.69
N PRO A 17 0.33 -13.40 14.00
CA PRO A 17 -0.82 -12.62 13.56
C PRO A 17 -0.56 -11.14 13.85
N ASN A 18 -0.75 -10.28 12.86
CA ASN A 18 -0.53 -8.82 12.90
C ASN A 18 0.93 -8.33 12.89
N GLU A 19 1.90 -9.16 12.49
CA GLU A 19 3.27 -8.71 12.26
C GLU A 19 3.40 -7.98 10.91
N ILE A 20 3.90 -6.74 10.95
CA ILE A 20 4.20 -5.95 9.75
C ILE A 20 5.72 -5.94 9.57
N VAL A 21 6.18 -6.56 8.48
CA VAL A 21 7.60 -6.78 8.20
C VAL A 21 8.03 -5.95 7.00
N GLU A 22 9.18 -5.29 7.11
CA GLU A 22 9.82 -4.63 5.96
C GLU A 22 10.39 -5.69 5.03
N VAL A 23 10.08 -5.57 3.74
CA VAL A 23 10.53 -6.52 2.72
C VAL A 23 11.03 -5.75 1.50
N GLU A 24 11.62 -6.47 0.56
CA GLU A 24 11.92 -5.91 -0.76
C GLU A 24 10.65 -5.84 -1.62
N VAL A 25 10.65 -4.87 -2.53
CA VAL A 25 9.61 -4.74 -3.56
C VAL A 25 9.59 -6.01 -4.41
N LEU A 26 8.40 -6.50 -4.73
CA LEU A 26 8.25 -7.71 -5.55
C LEU A 26 8.79 -7.44 -6.95
N PRO A 27 9.76 -8.22 -7.48
CA PRO A 27 10.32 -7.96 -8.81
C PRO A 27 9.30 -7.99 -9.95
N LYS A 28 8.22 -8.77 -9.80
CA LYS A 28 7.13 -8.89 -10.80
C LYS A 28 5.92 -7.98 -10.53
N SER A 29 5.99 -7.11 -9.52
CA SER A 29 4.91 -6.17 -9.23
C SER A 29 4.81 -5.11 -10.32
N LEU A 30 3.58 -4.69 -10.61
CA LEU A 30 3.27 -3.63 -11.56
C LEU A 30 3.99 -2.31 -11.19
N ILE A 31 4.24 -2.04 -9.90
CA ILE A 31 4.85 -0.79 -9.45
C ILE A 31 6.26 -0.55 -9.99
N ASN A 32 6.99 -1.62 -10.33
CA ASN A 32 8.33 -1.51 -10.91
C ASN A 32 8.33 -0.89 -12.31
N ALA A 33 7.20 -0.96 -13.03
CA ALA A 33 7.05 -0.39 -14.36
C ALA A 33 6.41 1.02 -14.35
N GLU A 34 5.85 1.46 -13.21
CA GLU A 34 5.05 2.69 -13.13
C GLU A 34 5.90 3.97 -13.04
N ILE A 35 7.11 3.86 -12.49
CA ILE A 35 8.06 4.96 -12.40
C ILE A 35 9.41 4.46 -12.92
N GLU A 36 9.88 5.08 -13.99
CA GLU A 36 11.24 4.86 -14.46
C GLU A 36 12.25 5.49 -13.49
N SER A 37 13.19 4.67 -13.01
CA SER A 37 14.30 5.06 -12.12
C SER A 37 13.82 5.85 -10.88
N PRO A 38 13.05 5.22 -9.98
CA PRO A 38 12.58 5.88 -8.77
C PRO A 38 13.74 6.25 -7.84
N LEU A 39 13.63 7.41 -7.19
CA LEU A 39 14.58 7.85 -6.16
C LEU A 39 14.48 6.99 -4.90
N TYR A 40 13.29 6.46 -4.64
CA TYR A 40 13.01 5.68 -3.44
C TYR A 40 11.94 4.64 -3.71
N MET A 41 12.14 3.48 -3.09
CA MET A 41 11.12 2.45 -2.99
C MET A 41 11.16 1.83 -1.60
N ASP A 42 10.00 1.38 -1.13
CA ASP A 42 9.87 0.53 0.04
C ASP A 42 8.78 -0.51 -0.13
N ALA A 43 8.77 -1.49 0.76
CA ALA A 43 7.68 -2.43 0.85
C ALA A 43 7.47 -2.92 2.28
N LEU A 44 6.21 -3.11 2.65
CA LEU A 44 5.79 -3.75 3.88
C LEU A 44 4.94 -4.95 3.54
N LYS A 45 5.21 -6.09 4.18
CA LYS A 45 4.41 -7.30 4.13
C LYS A 45 3.62 -7.44 5.42
N PHE A 46 2.37 -7.82 5.32
CA PHE A 46 1.50 -8.10 6.47
C PHE A 46 0.47 -9.17 6.11
N GLU A 47 -0.17 -9.73 7.13
CA GLU A 47 -1.21 -10.73 7.00
C GLU A 47 -2.47 -10.28 7.74
N ILE A 48 -3.63 -10.40 7.09
CA ILE A 48 -4.93 -10.08 7.67
C ILE A 48 -5.54 -11.37 8.21
N SER A 49 -5.88 -11.37 9.51
CA SER A 49 -6.57 -12.51 10.13
C SER A 49 -8.05 -12.50 9.76
N SER A 50 -8.39 -13.07 8.60
CA SER A 50 -9.78 -13.29 8.17
C SER A 50 -10.04 -14.77 7.90
N LYS A 51 -11.27 -15.22 8.19
CA LYS A 51 -11.74 -16.57 7.82
C LYS A 51 -11.97 -16.70 6.31
N GLU A 52 -12.26 -15.58 5.66
CA GLU A 52 -12.49 -15.49 4.22
C GLU A 52 -11.22 -15.05 3.52
N ASN A 53 -11.07 -15.48 2.27
CA ASN A 53 -9.93 -15.15 1.45
C ASN A 53 -10.19 -13.83 0.70
N LEU A 54 -9.69 -12.73 1.24
CA LEU A 54 -10.01 -11.38 0.77
C LEU A 54 -9.38 -11.09 -0.59
N ASP A 55 -10.14 -10.52 -1.51
CA ASP A 55 -9.57 -10.02 -2.75
C ASP A 55 -8.82 -8.68 -2.55
N ILE A 56 -8.11 -8.22 -3.58
CA ILE A 56 -7.31 -7.00 -3.48
C ILE A 56 -8.19 -5.75 -3.26
N THR A 57 -9.40 -5.75 -3.82
CA THR A 57 -10.34 -4.65 -3.77
C THR A 57 -10.96 -4.52 -2.38
N GLU A 58 -11.37 -5.65 -1.80
CA GLU A 58 -11.84 -5.76 -0.41
C GLU A 58 -10.76 -5.30 0.57
N MET A 59 -9.52 -5.74 0.38
CA MET A 59 -8.41 -5.30 1.23
C MET A 59 -8.20 -3.79 1.15
N VAL A 60 -8.17 -3.21 -0.05
CA VAL A 60 -8.03 -1.75 -0.23
C VAL A 60 -9.21 -1.00 0.39
N ARG A 61 -10.43 -1.51 0.26
CA ARG A 61 -11.61 -0.91 0.88
C ARG A 61 -11.50 -0.90 2.40
N ASN A 62 -11.10 -2.03 2.99
CA ASN A 62 -10.87 -2.16 4.43
C ASN A 62 -9.74 -1.22 4.89
N PHE A 63 -8.67 -1.11 4.10
CA PHE A 63 -7.58 -0.20 4.39
C PHE A 63 -8.08 1.25 4.53
N PHE A 64 -8.89 1.76 3.61
CA PHE A 64 -9.36 3.14 3.69
C PHE A 64 -10.47 3.35 4.75
N ASN A 65 -11.35 2.36 4.96
CA ASN A 65 -12.40 2.44 5.97
C ASN A 65 -11.84 2.51 7.39
N ALA A 66 -10.73 1.82 7.65
CA ALA A 66 -10.17 1.69 8.99
C ALA A 66 -9.46 2.94 9.54
N GLN A 67 -9.42 4.03 8.77
CA GLN A 67 -8.55 5.15 9.08
C GLN A 67 -9.25 6.19 9.94
N SER A 68 -8.56 6.64 10.99
CA SER A 68 -9.05 7.75 11.81
C SER A 68 -9.25 9.02 10.96
N PRO A 69 -10.25 9.87 11.27
CA PRO A 69 -10.53 11.06 10.46
C PRO A 69 -9.33 11.98 10.24
N TRP A 70 -8.48 12.16 11.26
CA TRP A 70 -7.27 12.98 11.15
C TRP A 70 -6.22 12.38 10.20
N PHE A 71 -6.08 11.05 10.21
CA PHE A 71 -5.11 10.37 9.37
C PHE A 71 -5.62 10.26 7.93
N LEU A 72 -6.93 10.07 7.77
CA LEU A 72 -7.59 10.14 6.48
C LEU A 72 -7.41 11.52 5.84
N ALA A 73 -7.58 12.60 6.61
CA ALA A 73 -7.31 13.96 6.16
C ALA A 73 -5.87 14.15 5.64
N LEU A 74 -4.89 13.53 6.29
CA LEU A 74 -3.50 13.52 5.84
C LEU A 74 -3.32 12.71 4.53
N MET A 75 -3.96 11.54 4.42
CA MET A 75 -3.77 10.62 3.29
C MET A 75 -4.53 10.99 2.01
N ILE A 76 -5.68 11.66 2.11
CA ILE A 76 -6.53 11.94 0.93
C ILE A 76 -6.78 13.44 0.71
N ASN A 77 -6.32 14.31 1.61
CA ASN A 77 -6.70 15.72 1.69
C ASN A 77 -8.22 15.90 1.94
N THR A 78 -8.60 16.73 2.90
CA THR A 78 -10.01 16.87 3.38
C THR A 78 -11.01 17.21 2.29
N ILE A 79 -10.58 17.97 1.27
CA ILE A 79 -11.42 18.40 0.13
C ILE A 79 -11.88 17.20 -0.72
N ALA A 80 -11.15 16.09 -0.71
CA ALA A 80 -11.44 14.93 -1.55
C ALA A 80 -12.25 13.82 -0.87
N LYS A 81 -12.77 14.06 0.35
CA LYS A 81 -13.50 13.05 1.12
C LYS A 81 -14.68 12.43 0.36
N ASN A 82 -15.47 13.24 -0.34
CA ASN A 82 -16.63 12.77 -1.11
C ASN A 82 -16.23 11.79 -2.23
N LYS A 83 -15.04 11.97 -2.83
CA LYS A 83 -14.53 11.06 -3.87
C LYS A 83 -14.14 9.71 -3.28
N LEU A 84 -13.50 9.73 -2.11
CA LEU A 84 -13.21 8.51 -1.37
C LEU A 84 -14.50 7.77 -1.00
N GLU A 85 -15.45 8.45 -0.34
CA GLU A 85 -16.72 7.84 0.06
C GLU A 85 -17.48 7.25 -1.14
N LYS A 86 -17.43 7.94 -2.29
CA LYS A 86 -17.97 7.43 -3.55
C LYS A 86 -17.27 6.12 -3.98
N SER A 87 -15.95 6.11 -4.10
CA SER A 87 -15.19 4.92 -4.51
C SER A 87 -15.37 3.75 -3.55
N LEU A 88 -15.45 4.00 -2.24
CA LEU A 88 -15.66 2.94 -1.25
C LEU A 88 -17.07 2.33 -1.35
N ARG A 89 -18.09 3.16 -1.57
CA ARG A 89 -19.47 2.70 -1.76
C ARG A 89 -19.67 1.94 -3.07
N GLU A 90 -19.06 2.42 -4.15
CA GLU A 90 -19.19 1.85 -5.49
C GLU A 90 -18.18 0.71 -5.75
N ASN A 91 -17.24 0.50 -4.82
CA ASN A 91 -16.11 -0.41 -4.96
C ASN A 91 -15.28 -0.18 -6.22
N ASP A 92 -15.18 1.08 -6.65
CA ASP A 92 -14.54 1.44 -7.90
C ASP A 92 -13.06 1.78 -7.70
N PHE A 93 -12.23 0.79 -8.02
CA PHE A 93 -10.78 0.87 -8.07
C PHE A 93 -10.26 0.49 -9.45
N SER A 94 -11.04 0.78 -10.48
CA SER A 94 -10.64 0.59 -11.87
C SER A 94 -9.64 1.67 -12.30
N GLN A 95 -8.86 1.39 -13.34
CA GLN A 95 -7.87 2.32 -13.87
C GLN A 95 -8.54 3.66 -14.27
N GLY A 96 -8.00 4.77 -13.78
CA GLY A 96 -8.54 6.11 -14.00
C GLY A 96 -9.47 6.61 -12.89
N SER A 97 -9.99 5.72 -12.03
CA SER A 97 -10.86 6.09 -10.93
C SER A 97 -10.14 6.92 -9.86
N LYS A 98 -10.89 7.80 -9.19
CA LYS A 98 -10.35 8.74 -8.20
C LYS A 98 -10.76 8.32 -6.79
N VAL A 99 -9.77 8.00 -5.96
CA VAL A 99 -9.96 7.61 -4.55
C VAL A 99 -9.35 8.69 -3.67
N GLY A 100 -10.18 9.63 -3.21
CA GLY A 100 -9.66 10.85 -2.59
C GLY A 100 -8.91 11.72 -3.61
N HIS A 101 -7.68 12.16 -3.28
CA HIS A 101 -6.80 12.82 -4.25
C HIS A 101 -6.05 11.83 -5.16
N TRP A 102 -6.04 10.53 -4.81
CA TRP A 102 -5.37 9.52 -5.61
C TRP A 102 -6.11 9.23 -6.89
N THR A 103 -5.38 8.88 -7.93
CA THR A 103 -5.92 8.27 -9.15
C THR A 103 -5.41 6.84 -9.24
N VAL A 104 -6.25 5.87 -9.56
CA VAL A 104 -5.77 4.50 -9.86
C VAL A 104 -5.03 4.56 -11.20
N SER A 105 -3.71 4.34 -11.19
CA SER A 105 -2.91 4.38 -12.42
C SER A 105 -2.95 3.05 -13.17
N ASN A 106 -3.05 1.95 -12.42
CA ASN A 106 -3.03 0.59 -12.95
C ASN A 106 -3.66 -0.38 -11.95
N SER A 107 -4.29 -1.44 -12.43
CA SER A 107 -4.82 -2.50 -11.57
C SER A 107 -4.95 -3.82 -12.31
N ASN A 108 -4.83 -4.91 -11.56
CA ASN A 108 -5.13 -6.27 -11.99
C ASN A 108 -5.75 -7.05 -10.81
N LYS A 109 -5.95 -8.37 -10.99
CA LYS A 109 -6.59 -9.23 -9.96
C LYS A 109 -5.84 -9.29 -8.62
N THR A 110 -4.56 -8.99 -8.62
CA THR A 110 -3.67 -9.14 -7.45
C THR A 110 -3.08 -7.82 -6.98
N GLU A 111 -3.20 -6.74 -7.75
CA GLU A 111 -2.49 -5.50 -7.45
C GLU A 111 -3.29 -4.27 -7.91
N ILE A 112 -3.37 -3.26 -7.06
CA ILE A 112 -3.95 -1.95 -7.37
C ILE A 112 -2.91 -0.88 -7.08
N ILE A 113 -2.66 0.01 -8.05
CA ILE A 113 -1.69 1.10 -7.92
C ILE A 113 -2.41 2.44 -7.94
N PHE A 114 -2.13 3.21 -6.91
CA PHE A 114 -2.53 4.60 -6.77
C PHE A 114 -1.38 5.50 -7.19
N ARG A 115 -1.70 6.57 -7.92
CA ARG A 115 -0.78 7.65 -8.24
C ARG A 115 -1.23 8.97 -7.64
N GLU A 116 -0.24 9.73 -7.21
CA GLU A 116 -0.36 11.14 -6.84
C GLU A 116 0.80 11.91 -7.48
N SER A 117 0.53 13.13 -7.92
CA SER A 117 1.56 14.06 -8.39
C SER A 117 1.35 15.42 -7.74
N LEU A 118 2.39 15.91 -7.07
CA LEU A 118 2.44 17.23 -6.44
C LEU A 118 3.28 18.21 -7.28
N GLY A 119 3.53 17.90 -8.56
CA GLY A 119 4.34 18.69 -9.50
C GLY A 119 5.85 18.57 -9.29
N PHE A 120 6.31 18.58 -8.03
CA PHE A 120 7.74 18.36 -7.70
C PHE A 120 8.03 16.91 -7.28
N ILE A 121 6.99 16.14 -6.96
CA ILE A 121 7.06 14.72 -6.58
C ILE A 121 5.96 13.94 -7.32
N GLU A 122 6.37 12.79 -7.85
CA GLU A 122 5.48 11.71 -8.23
C GLU A 122 5.56 10.59 -7.20
N HIS A 123 4.40 10.17 -6.71
CA HIS A 123 4.28 9.08 -5.77
C HIS A 123 3.38 7.99 -6.36
N ARG A 124 3.79 6.74 -6.20
CA ARG A 124 2.97 5.55 -6.41
C ARG A 124 2.85 4.79 -5.11
N LEU A 125 1.65 4.37 -4.79
CA LEU A 125 1.34 3.46 -3.70
C LEU A 125 0.64 2.24 -4.30
N SER A 126 1.26 1.08 -4.16
CA SER A 126 0.70 -0.19 -4.61
C SER A 126 0.24 -1.01 -3.42
N PHE A 127 -0.90 -1.67 -3.58
CA PHE A 127 -1.39 -2.74 -2.74
C PHE A 127 -1.37 -4.02 -3.58
N CYS A 128 -0.74 -5.07 -3.06
CA CYS A 128 -0.56 -6.33 -3.78
C CYS A 128 -0.87 -7.54 -2.88
N LYS A 129 -1.64 -8.49 -3.40
CA LYS A 129 -1.88 -9.79 -2.79
C LYS A 129 -0.76 -10.73 -3.20
N VAL A 130 -0.04 -11.28 -2.22
CA VAL A 130 1.17 -12.08 -2.46
C VAL A 130 0.84 -13.49 -2.95
N ASP A 131 -0.24 -14.08 -2.43
CA ASP A 131 -0.71 -15.40 -2.79
C ASP A 131 -2.24 -15.37 -2.82
N ASN A 132 -2.83 -15.87 -3.90
CA ASN A 132 -4.27 -15.91 -4.10
C ASN A 132 -5.00 -16.73 -3.04
N ASN A 133 -4.35 -17.68 -2.37
CA ASN A 133 -4.95 -18.56 -1.37
C ASN A 133 -4.72 -18.11 0.08
N SER A 134 -4.09 -16.95 0.28
CA SER A 134 -3.85 -16.40 1.63
C SER A 134 -4.25 -14.94 1.73
N ASN A 135 -4.46 -14.48 2.95
CA ASN A 135 -4.64 -13.07 3.28
C ASN A 135 -3.30 -12.34 3.51
N THR A 136 -2.28 -12.74 2.76
CA THR A 136 -0.96 -12.10 2.80
C THR A 136 -0.90 -11.00 1.75
N PHE A 137 -0.61 -9.79 2.19
CA PHE A 137 -0.55 -8.61 1.34
C PHE A 137 0.81 -7.90 1.47
N ARG A 138 1.11 -7.08 0.47
CA ARG A 138 2.20 -6.11 0.47
C ARG A 138 1.69 -4.75 0.09
N THR A 139 2.13 -3.73 0.82
CA THR A 139 2.07 -2.34 0.36
C THR A 139 3.45 -1.95 -0.11
N MET A 140 3.54 -1.32 -1.27
CA MET A 140 4.81 -0.88 -1.86
C MET A 140 4.68 0.59 -2.24
N SER A 141 5.68 1.40 -1.92
CA SER A 141 5.74 2.79 -2.40
C SER A 141 6.89 2.98 -3.36
N SER A 142 6.69 3.85 -4.35
CA SER A 142 7.71 4.30 -5.29
C SER A 142 7.61 5.80 -5.47
N VAL A 143 8.74 6.50 -5.35
CA VAL A 143 8.78 7.97 -5.39
C VAL A 143 9.84 8.46 -6.37
N LYS A 144 9.47 9.44 -7.19
CA LYS A 144 10.37 10.19 -8.06
C LYS A 144 10.23 11.68 -7.79
N THR A 145 11.36 12.38 -7.77
CA THR A 145 11.42 13.84 -7.60
C THR A 145 11.91 14.48 -8.88
N HIS A 146 11.32 15.61 -9.29
CA HIS A 146 11.71 16.29 -10.54
C HIS A 146 12.75 17.40 -10.35
N ASN A 147 12.96 17.86 -9.11
CA ASN A 147 13.88 18.95 -8.80
C ASN A 147 14.48 18.81 -7.40
N LYS A 148 15.47 19.65 -7.10
CA LYS A 148 16.16 19.67 -5.79
C LYS A 148 15.21 19.96 -4.62
N LEU A 149 14.18 20.78 -4.84
CA LEU A 149 13.17 21.07 -3.82
C LEU A 149 12.39 19.80 -3.44
N GLY A 150 11.99 19.01 -4.43
CA GLY A 150 11.33 17.72 -4.22
C GLY A 150 12.24 16.73 -3.50
N SER A 151 13.53 16.65 -3.86
CA SER A 151 14.49 15.81 -3.14
C SER A 151 14.68 16.24 -1.68
N PHE A 152 14.75 17.55 -1.42
CA PHE A 152 14.87 18.09 -0.07
C PHE A 152 13.60 17.82 0.77
N TYR A 153 12.41 18.07 0.22
CA TYR A 153 11.15 17.73 0.86
C TYR A 153 11.08 16.23 1.17
N PHE A 154 11.40 15.39 0.18
CA PHE A 154 11.29 13.95 0.32
C PHE A 154 12.28 13.39 1.35
N PHE A 155 13.44 14.00 1.54
CA PHE A 155 14.38 13.62 2.59
C PHE A 155 13.74 13.63 3.98
N PHE A 156 12.88 14.61 4.28
CA PHE A 156 12.14 14.65 5.54
C PHE A 156 10.98 13.65 5.56
N VAL A 157 10.20 13.59 4.46
CA VAL A 157 9.05 12.68 4.36
C VAL A 157 9.47 11.22 4.48
N LYS A 158 10.57 10.82 3.84
CA LYS A 158 11.11 9.45 3.87
C LYS A 158 11.28 8.92 5.30
N ARG A 159 11.68 9.76 6.25
CA ARG A 159 11.91 9.35 7.65
C ARG A 159 10.63 8.98 8.40
N VAL A 160 9.50 9.54 7.99
CA VAL A 160 8.19 9.31 8.61
C VAL A 160 7.28 8.43 7.76
N HIS A 161 7.48 8.38 6.45
CA HIS A 161 6.63 7.67 5.49
C HIS A 161 6.35 6.22 5.90
N MET A 162 7.38 5.40 6.09
CA MET A 162 7.18 4.01 6.52
C MET A 162 6.48 3.89 7.88
N LYS A 163 6.68 4.86 8.79
CA LYS A 163 5.97 4.88 10.08
C LYS A 163 4.48 5.17 9.88
N LEU A 164 4.14 6.08 8.96
CA LEU A 164 2.76 6.41 8.60
C LEU A 164 2.08 5.23 7.88
N VAL A 165 2.76 4.56 6.93
CA VAL A 165 2.20 3.37 6.27
C VAL A 165 1.99 2.24 7.27
N LYS A 166 2.96 1.97 8.17
CA LYS A 166 2.78 1.01 9.27
C LYS A 166 1.62 1.38 10.18
N PHE A 167 1.44 2.67 10.48
CA PHE A 167 0.31 3.15 11.28
C PHE A 167 -1.02 2.86 10.58
N ALA A 168 -1.12 3.15 9.28
CA ALA A 168 -2.31 2.89 8.47
C ALA A 168 -2.69 1.40 8.44
N ILE A 169 -1.69 0.53 8.21
CA ILE A 169 -1.88 -0.92 8.22
C ILE A 169 -2.33 -1.40 9.61
N ARG A 170 -1.73 -0.87 10.70
CA ARG A 170 -2.12 -1.24 12.06
C ARG A 170 -3.56 -0.86 12.38
N ASN A 171 -4.07 0.26 11.87
CA ASN A 171 -5.47 0.61 12.07
C ASN A 171 -6.39 -0.45 11.45
N MET A 172 -6.10 -0.84 10.21
CA MET A 172 -6.85 -1.90 9.51
C MET A 172 -6.73 -3.26 10.21
N LEU A 173 -5.57 -3.61 10.78
CA LEU A 173 -5.40 -4.88 11.50
C LEU A 173 -6.04 -4.91 12.90
N ARG A 174 -6.58 -3.79 13.38
CA ARG A 174 -7.24 -3.69 14.69
C ARG A 174 -8.76 -3.77 14.61
N GLU A 175 -9.34 -3.50 13.44
CA GLU A 175 -10.77 -3.65 13.17
C GLU A 175 -11.15 -5.13 12.96
#